data_AF-A0A1I4BJ58-F1
#
_entry.id   AF-A0A1I4BJ58-F1
#
_cell.length_a   1.000
_cell.length_b   1.000
_cell.length_c   1.000
_cell.angle_alpha   90.00
_cell.angle_beta   90.00
_cell.angle_gamma   90.00
#
_symmetry.space_group_name_H-M   'P 1'
#
loop_
_entity.id
_entity.type
_entity.pdbx_description
1 polymer ?
#
loop_
_entity_poly.entity_id
_entity_poly.type
_entity_poly.pdbx_seq_one_letter_code
_entity_poly.pdbx_strand_id
1 'polypeptide(L)'
;MQQSIKNIRHILIYTATVSLISLIYFIYAYSVHPIPEVRENFLSEIGESFGKVGLGLLAFIYFRTFMKLALGQGKLAQRLLPDYVPPVNSSALYCLLVWMNRTHVYFGIVAIAVILLHISLMGFSRYSHILFFPALLILVIWQGLFGLFLTWRYSPAELKKFSHLVHAQFVTGIAIGIFAFFGHILIDD
;
A
#
# COMPACT_ATOMS: atom_id res chain seq x y z
N MET A 1 -1.72 21.28 -19.11
CA MET A 1 -1.44 19.90 -19.64
C MET A 1 0.01 19.39 -19.43
N GLN A 2 1.06 20.07 -19.90
CA GLN A 2 2.45 19.56 -19.82
C GLN A 2 2.98 19.33 -18.38
N GLN A 3 2.58 20.16 -17.41
CA GLN A 3 3.08 20.09 -16.03
C GLN A 3 2.43 18.94 -15.23
N SER A 4 1.18 18.61 -15.56
CA SER A 4 0.42 17.47 -15.00
C SER A 4 1.04 16.12 -15.39
N ILE A 5 1.38 15.95 -16.67
CA ILE A 5 2.02 14.73 -17.20
C ILE A 5 3.38 14.51 -16.53
N LYS A 6 4.13 15.60 -16.26
CA LYS A 6 5.46 15.52 -15.63
C LYS A 6 5.41 14.97 -14.21
N ASN A 7 4.39 15.32 -13.41
CA ASN A 7 4.27 14.85 -12.02
C ASN A 7 3.79 13.40 -11.90
N ILE A 8 2.81 12.98 -12.71
CA ILE A 8 2.36 11.58 -12.76
C ILE A 8 3.48 10.67 -13.27
N ARG A 9 4.26 11.15 -14.24
CA ARG A 9 5.40 10.42 -14.82
C ARG A 9 6.38 9.94 -13.76
N HIS A 10 6.68 10.73 -12.72
CA HIS A 10 7.61 10.29 -11.67
C HIS A 10 7.07 9.12 -10.85
N ILE A 11 5.77 9.15 -10.50
CA ILE A 11 5.14 8.02 -9.79
C ILE A 11 5.09 6.80 -10.71
N LEU A 12 4.73 6.96 -11.98
CA LEU A 12 4.70 5.86 -12.94
C LEU A 12 6.09 5.25 -13.18
N ILE A 13 7.13 6.07 -13.32
CA ILE A 13 8.51 5.60 -13.46
C ILE A 13 8.94 4.86 -12.20
N TYR A 14 8.64 5.40 -11.02
CA TYR A 14 8.94 4.72 -9.75
C TYR A 14 8.26 3.36 -9.69
N THR A 15 6.94 3.31 -9.92
CA THR A 15 6.17 2.05 -9.92
C THR A 15 6.74 1.07 -10.93
N ALA A 16 6.97 1.49 -12.17
CA ALA A 16 7.53 0.63 -13.21
C ALA A 16 8.93 0.11 -12.86
N THR A 17 9.78 0.96 -12.28
CA THR A 17 11.14 0.59 -11.86
C THR A 17 11.10 -0.43 -10.72
N VAL A 18 10.29 -0.18 -9.69
CA VAL A 18 10.13 -1.12 -8.57
C VAL A 18 9.54 -2.43 -9.06
N SER A 19 8.50 -2.41 -9.90
CA SER A 19 7.93 -3.62 -10.51
C SER A 19 8.95 -4.40 -11.34
N LEU A 20 9.77 -3.72 -12.15
CA LEU A 20 10.79 -4.37 -12.98
C LEU A 20 11.88 -5.02 -12.12
N ILE A 21 12.38 -4.31 -11.10
CA ILE A 21 13.38 -4.86 -10.17
C ILE A 21 12.79 -6.05 -9.42
N SER A 22 11.54 -5.95 -8.95
CA SER A 22 10.84 -7.06 -8.31
C SER A 22 10.67 -8.24 -9.24
N LEU A 23 10.32 -8.02 -10.51
CA LEU A 23 10.22 -9.09 -11.50
C LEU A 23 11.57 -9.80 -11.73
N ILE A 24 12.65 -9.03 -11.88
CA ILE A 24 14.01 -9.59 -12.03
C ILE A 24 14.39 -10.42 -10.80
N TYR A 25 14.15 -9.88 -9.60
CA TYR A 25 14.42 -10.60 -8.37
C TYR A 25 13.54 -11.84 -8.21
N PHE A 26 12.27 -11.77 -8.60
CA PHE A 26 11.35 -12.90 -8.60
C PHE A 26 11.89 -14.03 -9.48
N ILE A 27 12.31 -13.75 -10.72
CA ILE A 27 12.89 -14.75 -11.63
C ILE A 27 14.13 -15.39 -11.02
N TYR A 28 15.01 -14.58 -10.42
CA TYR A 28 16.20 -15.08 -9.71
C TYR A 28 15.82 -15.97 -8.52
N ALA A 29 14.93 -15.49 -7.65
CA ALA A 29 14.54 -16.19 -6.44
C ALA A 29 13.84 -17.52 -6.74
N TYR A 30 12.95 -17.53 -7.73
CA TYR A 30 12.26 -18.73 -8.22
C TYR A 30 13.24 -19.79 -8.74
N SER A 31 14.36 -19.35 -9.34
CA SER A 31 15.35 -20.27 -9.92
C SER A 31 16.37 -20.80 -8.90
N VAL A 32 16.59 -20.08 -7.80
CA VAL A 32 17.73 -20.32 -6.88
C VAL A 32 17.29 -20.76 -5.49
N HIS A 33 16.17 -20.24 -4.99
CA HIS A 33 15.70 -20.57 -3.65
C HIS A 33 14.77 -21.78 -3.70
N PRO A 34 14.99 -22.80 -2.85
CA PRO A 34 14.00 -23.85 -2.68
C PRO A 34 12.76 -23.21 -2.07
N ILE A 35 11.64 -23.25 -2.81
CA ILE A 35 10.36 -22.73 -2.34
C ILE A 35 9.94 -23.60 -1.13
N PRO A 36 9.84 -23.04 0.08
CA PRO A 36 9.47 -23.83 1.24
C PRO A 36 8.02 -24.29 1.10
N GLU A 37 7.75 -25.59 1.20
CA GLU A 37 6.37 -26.10 1.17
C GLU A 37 5.51 -25.38 2.20
N VAL A 38 4.36 -24.87 1.75
CA VAL A 38 3.33 -24.30 2.62
C VAL A 38 2.77 -25.44 3.46
N ARG A 39 3.23 -25.53 4.71
CA ARG A 39 2.69 -26.48 5.67
C ARG A 39 1.28 -26.02 6.05
N GLU A 40 0.27 -26.73 5.57
CA GLU A 40 -1.12 -26.57 6.01
C GLU A 40 -1.24 -26.93 7.49
N ASN A 41 -1.22 -25.92 8.35
CA ASN A 41 -1.56 -26.07 9.76
C ASN A 41 -2.62 -25.02 10.13
N PHE A 42 -3.29 -25.24 11.25
CA PHE A 42 -4.37 -24.36 11.70
C PHE A 42 -3.94 -22.88 11.82
N LEU A 43 -2.68 -22.61 12.18
CA LEU A 43 -2.14 -21.26 12.26
C LEU A 43 -1.93 -20.62 10.89
N SER A 44 -1.45 -21.36 9.89
CA SER A 44 -1.27 -20.87 8.53
C SER A 44 -2.59 -20.63 7.83
N GLU A 45 -3.61 -21.46 8.07
CA GLU A 45 -4.97 -21.28 7.54
C GLU A 45 -5.63 -20.00 8.09
N ILE A 46 -5.52 -19.78 9.40
CA ILE A 46 -5.94 -18.52 10.03
C ILE A 46 -5.10 -17.35 9.48
N GLY A 47 -3.80 -17.56 9.31
CA GLY A 47 -2.87 -16.59 8.72
C GLY A 47 -3.32 -16.15 7.32
N GLU A 48 -3.68 -17.09 6.45
CA GLU A 48 -4.19 -16.82 5.10
C GLU A 48 -5.48 -15.99 5.14
N SER A 49 -6.39 -16.30 6.07
CA SER A 49 -7.61 -15.52 6.30
C SER A 49 -7.29 -14.07 6.68
N PHE A 50 -6.32 -13.85 7.56
CA PHE A 50 -5.83 -12.49 7.86
C PHE A 50 -5.19 -11.82 6.65
N GLY A 51 -4.49 -12.58 5.79
CA GLY A 51 -3.95 -12.08 4.52
C GLY A 51 -5.06 -11.54 3.61
N LYS A 52 -6.15 -12.30 3.43
CA LYS A 52 -7.34 -11.89 2.66
C LYS A 52 -8.00 -10.63 3.23
N VAL A 53 -8.14 -10.55 4.56
CA VAL A 53 -8.65 -9.33 5.22
C VAL A 53 -7.70 -8.15 5.00
N GLY A 54 -6.40 -8.37 5.11
CA GLY A 54 -5.37 -7.36 4.85
C GLY A 54 -5.45 -6.80 3.43
N LEU A 55 -5.60 -7.67 2.42
CA LEU A 55 -5.83 -7.27 1.03
C LEU A 55 -7.10 -6.43 0.87
N GLY A 56 -8.20 -6.82 1.52
CA GLY A 56 -9.45 -6.05 1.52
C GLY A 56 -9.28 -4.66 2.13
N LEU A 57 -8.54 -4.54 3.23
CA LEU A 57 -8.24 -3.26 3.88
C LEU A 57 -7.35 -2.37 3.01
N LEU A 58 -6.33 -2.94 2.37
CA LEU A 58 -5.49 -2.21 1.42
C LEU A 58 -6.32 -1.73 0.22
N ALA A 59 -7.14 -2.60 -0.36
CA ALA A 59 -8.04 -2.25 -1.44
C ALA A 59 -8.95 -1.06 -1.07
N PHE A 60 -9.50 -1.05 0.15
CA PHE A 60 -10.29 0.08 0.66
C PHE A 60 -9.47 1.39 0.74
N ILE A 61 -8.24 1.34 1.26
CA ILE A 61 -7.35 2.51 1.39
C ILE A 61 -6.98 3.07 0.01
N TYR A 62 -6.68 2.21 -0.97
CA TYR A 62 -6.36 2.64 -2.33
C TYR A 62 -7.59 3.10 -3.10
N PHE A 63 -8.74 2.44 -2.93
CA PHE A 63 -10.00 2.86 -3.52
C PHE A 63 -10.40 4.26 -3.07
N ARG A 64 -10.16 4.60 -1.80
CA ARG A 64 -10.32 5.99 -1.32
C ARG A 64 -9.45 6.97 -2.11
N THR A 65 -8.19 6.61 -2.37
CA THR A 65 -7.27 7.45 -3.13
C THR A 65 -7.73 7.60 -4.57
N PHE A 66 -8.23 6.53 -5.19
CA PHE A 66 -8.89 6.56 -6.49
C PHE A 66 -10.12 7.48 -6.50
N MET A 67 -11.01 7.38 -5.51
CA MET A 67 -12.19 8.26 -5.37
C MET A 67 -11.81 9.73 -5.23
N LYS A 68 -10.73 10.04 -4.51
CA LYS A 68 -10.17 11.39 -4.46
C LYS A 68 -9.73 11.89 -5.83
N LEU A 69 -9.05 11.05 -6.60
CA LEU A 69 -8.63 11.38 -7.96
C LEU A 69 -9.83 11.60 -8.89
N ALA A 70 -10.81 10.69 -8.87
CA ALA A 70 -12.00 10.74 -9.71
C ALA A 70 -12.89 11.97 -9.43
N LEU A 71 -12.94 12.44 -8.19
CA LEU A 71 -13.68 13.64 -7.79
C LEU A 71 -12.82 14.92 -7.82
N GLY A 72 -11.56 14.84 -8.25
CA GLY A 72 -10.63 15.97 -8.27
C GLY A 72 -10.28 16.53 -6.88
N GLN A 73 -10.48 15.74 -5.82
CA GLN A 73 -10.35 16.18 -4.44
C GLN A 73 -8.98 15.85 -3.84
N GLY A 74 -8.43 16.83 -3.11
CA GLY A 74 -7.22 16.67 -2.33
C GLY A 74 -5.95 17.08 -3.07
N LYS A 75 -4.90 17.35 -2.29
CA LYS A 75 -3.64 17.90 -2.80
C LYS A 75 -2.90 16.98 -3.78
N LEU A 76 -3.13 15.67 -3.69
CA LEU A 76 -2.58 14.70 -4.63
C LEU A 76 -3.27 14.84 -6.00
N ALA A 77 -4.60 14.93 -6.04
CA ALA A 77 -5.34 15.19 -7.28
C ALA A 77 -4.94 16.55 -7.90
N GLN A 78 -4.89 17.61 -7.08
CA GLN A 78 -4.49 18.95 -7.53
C GLN A 78 -3.02 19.03 -8.01
N ARG A 79 -2.13 18.15 -7.53
CA ARG A 79 -0.72 18.12 -7.97
C ARG A 79 -0.50 17.22 -9.18
N LEU A 80 -1.20 16.10 -9.26
CA LEU A 80 -1.12 15.18 -10.38
C LEU A 80 -1.86 15.73 -11.60
N LEU A 81 -3.02 16.35 -11.38
CA LEU A 81 -3.88 16.90 -12.44
C LEU A 81 -4.35 18.33 -12.06
N PRO A 82 -3.46 19.33 -12.07
CA PRO A 82 -3.79 20.72 -11.70
C PRO A 82 -4.91 21.37 -12.52
N ASP A 83 -5.06 20.99 -13.79
CA ASP A 83 -6.09 21.53 -14.70
C ASP A 83 -7.35 20.61 -14.76
N TYR A 84 -7.52 19.69 -13.82
CA TYR A 84 -8.57 18.68 -13.85
C TYR A 84 -9.93 19.24 -13.46
N VAL A 85 -10.88 19.14 -14.37
CA VAL A 85 -12.30 19.33 -14.08
C VAL A 85 -12.88 17.96 -13.69
N PRO A 86 -13.51 17.80 -12.51
CA PRO A 86 -14.06 16.53 -12.09
C PRO A 86 -15.07 15.98 -13.11
N PRO A 87 -14.87 14.77 -13.66
CA PRO A 87 -15.78 14.16 -14.62
C PRO A 87 -17.10 13.69 -13.98
N VAL A 88 -17.11 13.51 -12.66
CA VAL A 88 -18.27 13.01 -11.91
C VAL A 88 -18.69 14.02 -10.86
N ASN A 89 -19.85 14.65 -11.07
CA ASN A 89 -20.50 15.48 -10.08
C ASN A 89 -21.63 14.66 -9.43
N SER A 90 -21.28 13.82 -8.46
CA SER A 90 -22.24 12.98 -7.73
C SER A 90 -22.18 13.26 -6.23
N SER A 91 -23.31 13.67 -5.66
CA SER A 91 -23.47 13.91 -4.22
C SER A 91 -23.30 12.63 -3.40
N ALA A 92 -23.69 11.48 -3.94
CA ALA A 92 -23.56 10.18 -3.29
C ALA A 92 -22.08 9.76 -3.16
N LEU A 93 -21.29 9.89 -4.24
CA LEU A 93 -19.86 9.59 -4.21
C LEU A 93 -19.10 10.57 -3.32
N TYR A 94 -19.51 11.83 -3.28
CA TYR A 94 -18.97 12.81 -2.34
C TYR A 94 -19.24 12.42 -0.89
N CYS A 95 -20.48 12.04 -0.55
CA CYS A 95 -20.86 11.58 0.78
C CYS A 95 -20.04 10.35 1.21
N LEU A 96 -19.93 9.36 0.31
CA LEU A 96 -19.07 8.19 0.52
C LEU A 96 -17.62 8.59 0.78
N LEU A 97 -17.06 9.50 -0.04
CA LEU A 97 -15.68 9.96 0.12
C LEU A 97 -15.47 10.70 1.46
N VAL A 98 -16.43 11.48 1.92
CA VAL A 98 -16.39 12.14 3.24
C VAL A 98 -16.34 11.09 4.36
N TRP A 99 -17.19 10.08 4.30
CA TRP A 99 -17.18 8.97 5.26
C TRP A 99 -15.85 8.22 5.25
N MET A 100 -15.35 7.83 4.07
CA MET A 100 -14.04 7.18 3.92
C MET A 100 -12.89 8.06 4.45
N ASN A 101 -12.96 9.37 4.24
CA ASN A 101 -11.97 10.31 4.78
C ASN A 101 -11.97 10.36 6.31
N ARG A 102 -13.13 10.17 6.95
CA ARG A 102 -13.22 10.15 8.41
C ARG A 102 -12.69 8.86 9.00
N THR A 103 -12.92 7.72 8.32
CA THR A 103 -12.59 6.40 8.86
C THR A 103 -11.20 5.88 8.46
N HIS A 104 -10.57 6.42 7.42
CA HIS A 104 -9.34 5.85 6.85
C HIS A 104 -8.17 5.64 7.83
N VAL A 105 -8.05 6.48 8.88
CA VAL A 105 -6.98 6.32 9.87
C VAL A 105 -7.15 5.01 10.62
N TYR A 106 -8.37 4.67 11.03
CA TYR A 106 -8.68 3.40 11.68
C TYR A 106 -8.42 2.21 10.75
N PHE A 107 -8.84 2.33 9.48
CA PHE A 107 -8.53 1.30 8.47
C PHE A 107 -7.02 1.11 8.27
N GLY A 108 -6.23 2.20 8.32
CA GLY A 108 -4.77 2.13 8.27
C GLY A 108 -4.17 1.39 9.46
N ILE A 109 -4.60 1.74 10.68
CA ILE A 109 -4.15 1.06 11.93
C ILE A 109 -4.50 -0.43 11.89
N VAL A 110 -5.75 -0.75 11.54
CA VAL A 110 -6.20 -2.15 11.43
C VAL A 110 -5.44 -2.88 10.33
N ALA A 111 -5.18 -2.25 9.18
CA ALA A 111 -4.40 -2.87 8.10
C ALA A 111 -2.99 -3.25 8.57
N ILE A 112 -2.30 -2.35 9.26
CA ILE A 112 -0.97 -2.63 9.82
C ILE A 112 -1.03 -3.79 10.81
N ALA A 113 -1.98 -3.77 11.75
CA ALA A 113 -2.13 -4.83 12.75
C ALA A 113 -2.43 -6.20 12.10
N VAL A 114 -3.37 -6.23 11.15
CA VAL A 114 -3.75 -7.45 10.42
C VAL A 114 -2.59 -7.98 9.57
N ILE A 115 -1.84 -7.13 8.89
CA ILE A 115 -0.69 -7.55 8.08
C ILE A 115 0.45 -8.07 8.97
N LEU A 116 0.75 -7.42 10.09
CA LEU A 116 1.76 -7.91 11.03
C LEU A 116 1.35 -9.25 11.65
N LEU A 117 0.06 -9.41 11.98
CA LEU A 117 -0.48 -10.67 12.48
C LEU A 117 -0.40 -11.77 11.42
N HIS A 118 -0.77 -11.48 10.18
CA HIS A 118 -0.60 -12.38 9.04
C HIS A 118 0.86 -12.84 8.91
N ILE A 119 1.83 -11.92 8.87
CA ILE A 119 3.27 -12.25 8.78
C ILE A 119 3.72 -13.13 9.95
N SER A 120 3.24 -12.83 11.16
CA SER A 120 3.58 -13.61 12.36
C SER A 120 3.04 -15.04 12.29
N LEU A 121 1.80 -15.21 11.84
CA LEU A 121 1.15 -16.52 11.70
C LEU A 121 1.75 -17.37 10.58
N MET A 122 2.22 -16.74 9.49
CA MET A 122 2.90 -17.44 8.39
C MET A 122 4.31 -17.91 8.76
N GLY A 123 4.88 -17.46 9.88
CA GLY A 123 6.19 -17.89 10.36
C GLY A 123 7.37 -17.23 9.63
N PHE A 124 7.62 -15.95 9.96
CA PHE A 124 8.67 -15.10 9.35
C PHE A 124 10.04 -15.77 9.14
N SER A 125 10.51 -16.56 10.12
CA SER A 125 11.84 -17.18 10.04
C SER A 125 12.03 -18.06 8.80
N ARG A 126 10.96 -18.67 8.29
CA ARG A 126 11.01 -19.60 7.14
C ARG A 126 11.32 -18.87 5.83
N TYR A 127 10.72 -17.70 5.64
CA TYR A 127 10.80 -16.92 4.39
C TYR A 127 11.81 -15.78 4.45
N SER A 128 12.52 -15.62 5.58
CA SER A 128 13.48 -14.54 5.81
C SER A 128 14.65 -14.50 4.81
N HIS A 129 14.97 -15.63 4.18
CA HIS A 129 16.00 -15.74 3.15
C HIS A 129 15.57 -15.17 1.78
N ILE A 130 14.26 -15.07 1.54
CA ILE A 130 13.68 -14.44 0.35
C ILE A 130 13.49 -12.95 0.66
N LEU A 131 14.18 -12.08 -0.05
CA LEU A 131 14.29 -10.64 0.25
C LEU A 131 12.93 -9.91 0.29
N PHE A 132 11.91 -10.39 -0.44
CA PHE A 132 10.57 -9.81 -0.41
C PHE A 132 9.99 -9.76 1.01
N PHE A 133 10.24 -10.77 1.84
CA PHE A 133 9.67 -10.88 3.19
C PHE A 133 10.27 -9.89 4.20
N PRO A 134 11.60 -9.86 4.45
CA PRO A 134 12.18 -8.87 5.35
C PRO A 134 11.99 -7.45 4.82
N ALA A 135 12.04 -7.21 3.51
CA ALA A 135 11.80 -5.88 2.93
C ALA A 135 10.35 -5.43 3.18
N LEU A 136 9.36 -6.29 2.93
CA LEU A 136 7.96 -5.98 3.19
C LEU A 136 7.72 -5.73 4.67
N LEU A 137 8.27 -6.55 5.57
CA LEU A 137 8.14 -6.35 7.03
C LEU A 137 8.69 -4.99 7.45
N ILE A 138 9.88 -4.62 7.00
CA ILE A 138 10.48 -3.30 7.26
C ILE A 138 9.57 -2.18 6.76
N LEU A 139 9.04 -2.30 5.54
CA LEU A 139 8.15 -1.29 4.97
C LEU A 139 6.84 -1.16 5.75
N VAL A 140 6.24 -2.27 6.21
CA VAL A 140 5.01 -2.26 7.01
C VAL A 140 5.26 -1.63 8.39
N ILE A 141 6.35 -2.00 9.06
CA ILE A 141 6.76 -1.39 10.33
C ILE A 141 6.99 0.11 10.13
N TRP A 142 7.72 0.48 9.07
CA TRP A 142 7.95 1.88 8.72
C TRP A 142 6.64 2.63 8.47
N GLN A 143 5.67 2.02 7.75
CA GLN A 143 4.35 2.61 7.56
C GLN A 143 3.63 2.88 8.87
N GLY A 144 3.66 1.92 9.80
CA GLY A 144 3.04 2.07 11.11
C GLY A 144 3.69 3.15 11.95
N LEU A 145 5.01 3.12 12.10
CA LEU A 145 5.76 4.09 12.89
C LEU A 145 5.62 5.50 12.31
N PHE A 146 5.77 5.64 11.00
CA PHE A 146 5.67 6.94 10.34
C PHE A 146 4.22 7.48 10.38
N GLY A 147 3.22 6.61 10.21
CA GLY A 147 1.81 6.98 10.36
C GLY A 147 1.49 7.47 11.78
N LEU A 148 1.94 6.73 12.80
CA LEU A 148 1.77 7.11 14.20
C LEU A 148 2.46 8.46 14.47
N PHE A 149 3.71 8.62 14.03
CA PHE A 149 4.45 9.87 14.15
C PHE A 149 3.70 11.05 13.55
N LEU A 150 3.14 10.90 12.33
CA LEU A 150 2.37 11.96 11.68
C LEU A 150 1.10 12.31 12.47
N THR A 151 0.37 11.31 12.98
CA THR A 151 -0.85 11.55 13.79
C THR A 151 -0.56 12.17 15.14
N TRP A 152 0.61 11.88 15.74
CA TRP A 152 1.00 12.41 17.03
C TRP A 152 1.57 13.83 16.91
N ARG A 153 2.40 14.09 15.89
CA ARG A 153 3.16 15.34 15.77
C ARG A 153 2.41 16.49 15.10
N TYR A 154 1.45 16.18 14.22
CA TYR A 154 0.80 17.18 13.36
C TYR A 154 -0.72 17.11 13.43
N SER A 155 -1.35 18.28 13.51
CA SER A 155 -2.80 18.39 13.33
C SER A 155 -3.21 18.13 11.87
N PRO A 156 -4.47 17.77 11.59
CA PRO A 156 -4.96 17.60 10.21
C PRO A 156 -4.78 18.84 9.33
N ALA A 157 -4.82 20.04 9.92
CA ALA A 157 -4.59 21.29 9.21
C ALA A 157 -3.11 21.47 8.80
N GLU A 158 -2.17 21.02 9.63
CA GLU A 158 -0.73 21.06 9.34
C GLU A 158 -0.31 19.96 8.36
N LEU A 159 -0.89 18.76 8.45
CA LEU A 159 -0.65 17.68 7.48
C LEU A 159 -1.05 18.08 6.06
N LYS A 160 -2.09 18.91 5.91
CA LYS A 160 -2.40 19.52 4.61
C LYS A 160 -1.22 20.36 4.11
N LYS A 161 -0.53 21.14 4.95
CA LYS A 161 0.66 21.90 4.54
C LYS A 161 1.82 20.97 4.18
N PHE A 162 2.07 19.94 4.99
CA PHE A 162 3.10 18.92 4.77
C PHE A 162 2.63 17.76 3.90
N SER A 163 1.90 18.06 2.83
CA SER A 163 1.31 17.05 1.95
C SER A 163 2.35 16.08 1.37
N HIS A 164 3.62 16.47 1.25
CA HIS A 164 4.70 15.60 0.76
C HIS A 164 4.96 14.39 1.66
N LEU A 165 4.82 14.51 2.98
CA LEU A 165 4.99 13.40 3.93
C LEU A 165 3.93 12.31 3.71
N VAL A 166 2.69 12.73 3.45
CA VAL A 166 1.59 11.81 3.12
C VAL A 166 1.81 11.15 1.75
N HIS A 167 2.49 11.81 0.82
CA HIS A 167 2.85 11.19 -0.47
C HIS A 167 3.95 10.14 -0.29
N ALA A 168 4.88 10.33 0.65
CA ALA A 168 5.87 9.31 0.96
C ALA A 168 5.20 8.00 1.41
N GLN A 169 4.16 8.07 2.24
CA GLN A 169 3.35 6.89 2.63
C GLN A 169 2.69 6.20 1.43
N PHE A 170 2.17 6.98 0.48
CA PHE A 170 1.60 6.43 -0.75
C PHE A 170 2.64 5.68 -1.60
N VAL A 171 3.85 6.25 -1.75
CA VAL A 171 4.95 5.65 -2.52
C VAL A 171 5.46 4.35 -1.87
N THR A 172 5.63 4.35 -0.56
CA THR A 172 5.99 3.13 0.20
C THR A 172 4.87 2.10 0.14
N GLY A 173 3.61 2.53 0.14
CA GLY A 173 2.48 1.63 -0.01
C GLY A 173 2.48 0.91 -1.35
N ILE A 174 2.83 1.60 -2.45
CA ILE A 174 2.97 0.99 -3.77
C ILE A 174 4.02 -0.12 -3.72
N ALA A 175 5.18 0.13 -3.10
CA ALA A 175 6.22 -0.88 -2.95
C ALA A 175 5.75 -2.10 -2.12
N ILE A 176 5.02 -1.87 -1.02
CA ILE A 176 4.41 -2.95 -0.23
C ILE A 176 3.49 -3.81 -1.11
N GLY A 177 2.63 -3.18 -1.91
CA GLY A 177 1.72 -3.90 -2.81
C GLY A 177 2.45 -4.75 -3.85
N ILE A 178 3.50 -4.21 -4.47
CA ILE A 178 4.32 -4.93 -5.45
C ILE A 178 5.05 -6.11 -4.79
N PHE A 179 5.69 -5.89 -3.64
CA PHE A 179 6.42 -6.93 -2.94
C PHE A 179 5.49 -8.03 -2.40
N ALA A 180 4.31 -7.65 -1.92
CA ALA A 180 3.29 -8.60 -1.49
C ALA A 180 2.84 -9.46 -2.68
N PHE A 181 2.57 -8.84 -3.84
CA PHE A 181 2.14 -9.55 -5.04
C PHE A 181 3.18 -10.57 -5.51
N PHE A 182 4.43 -10.15 -5.74
CA PHE A 182 5.48 -11.07 -6.18
C PHE A 182 5.88 -12.08 -5.10
N GLY A 183 5.86 -11.69 -3.83
CA GLY A 183 6.16 -12.58 -2.72
C GLY A 183 5.12 -13.70 -2.55
N HIS A 184 3.83 -13.40 -2.74
CA HIS A 184 2.78 -14.41 -2.73
C HIS A 184 2.87 -15.36 -3.92
N ILE A 185 3.05 -14.84 -5.15
CA ILE A 185 3.24 -15.70 -6.33
C ILE A 185 4.44 -16.64 -6.17
N LEU A 186 5.49 -16.19 -5.48
CA LEU A 186 6.69 -17.01 -5.26
C LEU A 186 6.49 -18.18 -4.28
N ILE A 187 5.44 -18.15 -3.46
CA ILE A 187 5.19 -19.14 -2.40
C ILE A 187 3.90 -19.95 -2.63
N ASP A 188 2.93 -19.36 -3.31
CA ASP A 188 1.63 -19.98 -3.57
C ASP A 188 1.67 -20.97 -4.77
N ASP A 189 2.76 -20.98 -5.54
CA ASP A 189 3.09 -21.99 -6.58
C ASP A 189 4.08 -23.06 -6.06
#